data_AF-A0A1S7IV20-F1
#
_entry.id   AF-A0A1S7IV20-F1
#
_cell.length_a   1.000
_cell.length_b   1.000
_cell.length_c   1.000
_cell.angle_alpha   90.00
_cell.angle_beta   90.00
_cell.angle_gamma   90.00
#
_symmetry.space_group_name_H-M   'P 1'
#
loop_
_entity.id
_entity.type
_entity.pdbx_description
1 polymer ?
#
loop_
_entity_poly.entity_id
_entity_poly.type
_entity_poly.pdbx_seq_one_letter_code
_entity_poly.pdbx_strand_id
1 'polypeptide(L)'
;QLVLTNLHKLQESGFYWGSINGKEANATLASEANGTFLIRDSSDNRHFFTLSVKTASGTKNLRVQCDSSTFFLQTDPKSLLSVPHFDCVLKLVHHYMPPSKGASCGGNTRGVSSYYIYSGGEKIPLELLKPLSTSMSTLQHLCRKTVNGHLDISSKRDQLPHPLKEFLQDY
;
A
#
# COMPACT_ATOMS: atom_id res chain seq x y z
N GLN A 1 -3.48 14.14 -14.03
CA GLN A 1 -4.22 14.47 -12.79
C GLN A 1 -4.22 13.31 -11.79
N LEU A 2 -4.56 12.08 -12.21
CA LEU A 2 -4.60 10.89 -11.34
C LEU A 2 -3.31 10.58 -10.55
N VAL A 3 -2.14 10.66 -11.20
CA VAL A 3 -0.84 10.39 -10.56
C VAL A 3 -0.53 11.41 -9.46
N LEU A 4 -0.82 12.70 -9.68
CA LEU A 4 -0.59 13.77 -8.70
C LEU A 4 -1.49 13.62 -7.47
N THR A 5 -2.78 13.30 -7.67
CA THR A 5 -3.70 13.02 -6.57
C THR A 5 -3.25 11.80 -5.77
N ASN A 6 -2.76 10.74 -6.44
CA ASN A 6 -2.23 9.56 -5.78
C ASN A 6 -0.93 9.85 -5.02
N LEU A 7 -0.05 10.68 -5.58
CA LEU A 7 1.17 11.13 -4.91
C LEU A 7 0.84 11.86 -3.61
N HIS A 8 -0.12 12.78 -3.63
CA HIS A 8 -0.56 13.49 -2.42
C HIS A 8 -1.07 12.51 -1.35
N LYS A 9 -1.95 11.57 -1.74
CA LYS A 9 -2.44 10.52 -0.84
C LYS A 9 -1.32 9.62 -0.30
N LEU A 10 -0.34 9.28 -1.13
CA LEU A 10 0.84 8.51 -0.73
C LEU A 10 1.71 9.28 0.27
N GLN A 11 1.95 10.57 0.02
CA GLN A 11 2.68 11.44 0.95
C GLN A 11 1.99 11.49 2.33
N GLU A 12 0.66 11.59 2.35
CA GLU A 12 -0.11 11.57 3.60
C GLU A 12 -0.05 10.21 4.31
N SER A 13 0.02 9.10 3.55
CA SER A 13 -0.07 7.73 4.09
C SER A 13 0.99 7.37 5.14
N GLY A 14 2.12 8.09 5.11
CA GLY A 14 3.23 7.96 6.04
C GLY A 14 4.30 6.93 5.65
N PHE A 15 4.06 6.09 4.63
CA PHE A 15 4.98 5.05 4.17
C PHE A 15 5.52 5.27 2.74
N TYR A 16 5.36 6.50 2.24
CA TYR A 16 5.95 6.94 0.99
C TYR A 16 7.34 7.54 1.23
N TRP A 17 8.37 6.88 0.73
CA TRP A 17 9.78 7.23 0.93
C TRP A 17 10.35 8.12 -0.17
N GLY A 18 9.51 8.63 -1.08
CA GLY A 18 9.96 9.52 -2.15
C GLY A 18 10.99 8.86 -3.07
N SER A 19 12.01 9.64 -3.45
CA SER A 19 12.96 9.31 -4.50
C SER A 19 14.11 8.37 -4.09
N ILE A 20 13.96 7.62 -2.99
CA ILE A 20 14.98 6.63 -2.61
C ILE A 20 15.12 5.56 -3.70
N ASN A 21 16.36 5.14 -3.94
CA ASN A 21 16.64 4.09 -4.91
C ASN A 21 16.46 2.69 -4.33
N GLY A 22 16.52 1.66 -5.18
CA GLY A 22 16.33 0.27 -4.75
C GLY A 22 17.38 -0.24 -3.77
N LYS A 23 18.60 0.30 -3.78
CA LYS A 23 19.67 -0.09 -2.83
C LYS A 23 19.39 0.51 -1.45
N GLU A 24 18.99 1.77 -1.40
CA GLU A 24 18.58 2.45 -0.17
C GLU A 24 17.38 1.76 0.45
N ALA A 25 16.34 1.49 -0.34
CA ALA A 25 15.16 0.75 0.12
C ALA A 25 15.52 -0.63 0.68
N ASN A 26 16.45 -1.33 0.02
CA ASN A 26 16.94 -2.62 0.51
C ASN A 26 17.70 -2.48 1.84
N ALA A 27 18.55 -1.46 1.99
CA ALA A 27 19.26 -1.20 3.24
C ALA A 27 18.29 -0.85 4.38
N THR A 28 17.28 -0.01 4.11
CA THR A 28 16.26 0.38 5.08
C THR A 28 15.42 -0.84 5.52
N LEU A 29 15.03 -1.70 4.59
CA LEU A 29 14.24 -2.90 4.90
C LEU A 29 15.10 -4.07 5.44
N ALA A 30 16.43 -3.99 5.37
CA ALA A 30 17.31 -5.09 5.76
C ALA A 30 17.13 -5.48 7.23
N SER A 31 17.00 -4.49 8.13
CA SER A 31 16.81 -4.65 9.57
C SER A 31 15.36 -4.86 10.00
N GLU A 32 14.41 -4.79 9.07
CA GLU A 32 12.98 -4.90 9.37
C GLU A 32 12.48 -6.35 9.30
N ALA A 33 11.33 -6.60 9.93
CA ALA A 33 10.65 -7.89 9.89
C ALA A 33 10.13 -8.23 8.48
N ASN A 34 9.97 -9.53 8.21
CA ASN A 34 9.32 -10.00 6.99
C ASN A 34 7.90 -9.44 6.89
N GLY A 35 7.53 -9.02 5.69
CA GLY A 35 6.27 -8.36 5.39
C GLY A 35 6.24 -6.86 5.68
N THR A 36 7.34 -6.27 6.17
CA THR A 36 7.49 -4.81 6.19
C THR A 36 7.70 -4.28 4.77
N PHE A 37 6.99 -3.23 4.39
CA PHE A 37 7.05 -2.67 3.04
C PHE A 37 7.04 -1.14 3.02
N LEU A 38 7.42 -0.57 1.88
CA LEU A 38 7.36 0.85 1.60
C LEU A 38 7.02 1.12 0.13
N ILE A 39 6.47 2.30 -0.15
CA ILE A 39 6.32 2.82 -1.52
C ILE A 39 7.39 3.89 -1.76
N ARG A 40 8.01 3.85 -2.93
CA ARG A 40 8.99 4.84 -3.39
C ARG A 40 8.78 5.15 -4.86
N ASP A 41 9.44 6.19 -5.36
CA ASP A 41 9.53 6.45 -6.79
C ASP A 41 10.25 5.30 -7.51
N SER A 42 9.80 4.99 -8.74
CA SER A 42 10.57 4.08 -9.57
C SER A 42 11.81 4.77 -10.10
N SER A 43 12.93 4.04 -10.11
CA SER A 43 14.16 4.49 -10.78
C SER A 43 14.13 4.23 -12.29
N ASP A 44 13.08 3.60 -12.82
CA ASP A 44 12.84 3.38 -14.25
C ASP A 44 11.82 4.41 -14.73
N ASN A 45 12.18 5.23 -15.73
CA ASN A 45 11.34 6.29 -16.28
C ASN A 45 10.01 5.80 -16.88
N ARG A 46 9.84 4.47 -17.04
CA ARG A 46 8.59 3.86 -17.51
C ARG A 46 7.56 3.62 -16.41
N HIS A 47 7.92 3.81 -15.14
CA HIS A 47 7.06 3.50 -14.00
C HIS A 47 7.11 4.65 -12.99
N PHE A 48 5.98 4.99 -12.39
CA PHE A 48 5.93 6.08 -11.40
C PHE A 48 6.35 5.60 -10.02
N PHE A 49 5.81 4.46 -9.57
CA PHE A 49 6.01 3.97 -8.20
C PHE A 49 6.56 2.54 -8.16
N THR A 50 7.23 2.23 -7.06
CA THR A 50 7.73 0.89 -6.73
C THR A 50 7.38 0.54 -5.30
N LEU A 51 6.76 -0.62 -5.10
CA LEU A 51 6.53 -1.26 -3.81
C LEU A 51 7.76 -2.11 -3.46
N SER A 52 8.45 -1.74 -2.40
CA SER A 52 9.58 -2.51 -1.88
C SER A 52 9.12 -3.25 -0.62
N VAL A 53 9.29 -4.57 -0.57
CA VAL A 53 8.83 -5.41 0.54
C VAL A 53 9.95 -6.32 1.02
N LYS A 54 10.11 -6.45 2.34
CA LYS A 54 10.99 -7.42 2.98
C LYS A 54 10.36 -8.80 2.92
N THR A 55 11.04 -9.75 2.27
CA THR A 55 10.66 -11.17 2.29
C THR A 55 11.75 -12.00 2.97
N ALA A 56 11.45 -13.27 3.25
CA ALA A 56 12.43 -14.23 3.77
C ALA A 56 13.67 -14.39 2.86
N SER A 57 13.49 -14.21 1.54
CA SER A 57 14.56 -14.25 0.53
C SER A 57 15.26 -12.90 0.30
N GLY A 58 15.02 -11.91 1.17
CA GLY A 58 15.49 -10.54 1.03
C GLY A 58 14.45 -9.57 0.48
N THR A 59 14.87 -8.35 0.19
CA THR A 59 13.96 -7.29 -0.28
C THR A 59 13.59 -7.50 -1.74
N LYS A 60 12.29 -7.46 -2.04
CA LYS A 60 11.76 -7.54 -3.40
C LYS A 60 11.14 -6.21 -3.80
N ASN A 61 11.30 -5.86 -5.08
CA ASN A 61 10.82 -4.61 -5.65
C ASN A 61 9.77 -4.95 -6.71
N LEU A 62 8.54 -4.49 -6.50
CA LEU A 62 7.42 -4.66 -7.39
C LEU A 62 7.06 -3.31 -7.99
N ARG A 63 7.06 -3.23 -9.32
CA ARG A 63 6.72 -1.99 -10.02
C ARG A 63 5.21 -1.82 -10.03
N VAL A 64 4.76 -0.60 -9.73
CA VAL A 64 3.35 -0.24 -9.88
C VAL A 64 3.18 0.35 -11.27
N GLN A 65 2.41 -0.33 -12.10
CA GLN A 65 2.02 0.15 -13.42
C GLN A 65 0.79 1.04 -13.30
N CYS A 66 0.68 1.98 -14.23
CA CYS A 66 -0.42 2.92 -14.32
C CYS A 66 -0.88 2.95 -15.77
N ASP A 67 -2.14 2.57 -15.99
CA ASP A 67 -2.83 2.80 -17.25
C ASP A 67 -3.47 4.20 -17.22
N SER A 68 -4.31 4.50 -18.22
CA SER A 68 -5.01 5.79 -18.34
C SER A 68 -5.87 6.16 -17.12
N SER A 69 -6.32 5.20 -16.32
CA SER A 69 -7.21 5.45 -15.17
C SER A 69 -6.98 4.58 -13.93
N THR A 70 -6.07 3.61 -13.97
CA THR A 70 -5.91 2.61 -12.89
C THR A 70 -4.44 2.23 -12.66
N PHE A 71 -4.17 1.70 -11.47
CA PHE A 71 -2.91 1.20 -10.98
C PHE A 71 -2.99 -0.31 -10.73
N PHE A 72 -1.92 -1.01 -11.06
CA PHE A 72 -1.81 -2.45 -10.83
C PHE A 72 -0.34 -2.83 -10.60
N LEU A 73 -0.10 -3.97 -9.95
CA LEU A 73 1.26 -4.47 -9.75
C LEU A 73 1.73 -5.17 -11.02
N GLN A 74 2.94 -4.85 -11.46
CA GLN A 74 3.58 -5.60 -12.53
C GLN A 74 3.78 -7.05 -12.05
N THR A 75 3.10 -7.98 -12.70
CA THR A 75 3.27 -9.41 -12.46
C THR A 75 4.25 -10.03 -13.46
N ASP A 76 4.80 -11.18 -13.09
CA ASP A 76 5.60 -11.98 -14.02
C ASP A 76 4.70 -12.52 -15.15
N PRO A 77 5.14 -12.55 -16.41
CA PRO A 77 4.39 -13.17 -17.52
C PRO A 77 3.92 -14.61 -17.24
N LYS A 78 4.60 -15.34 -16.35
CA LYS A 78 4.23 -16.70 -15.92
C LYS A 78 3.08 -16.73 -14.91
N SER A 79 2.70 -15.59 -14.35
CA SER A 79 1.57 -15.46 -13.44
C SER A 79 0.27 -15.40 -14.24
N LEU A 80 -0.42 -16.53 -14.35
CA LEU A 80 -1.73 -16.67 -15.03
C LEU A 80 -2.90 -15.98 -14.28
N LEU A 81 -2.61 -15.17 -13.25
CA LEU A 81 -3.61 -14.50 -12.44
C LEU A 81 -3.96 -13.13 -13.05
N SER A 82 -5.26 -12.87 -13.20
CA SER A 82 -5.78 -11.55 -13.54
C SER A 82 -5.33 -10.55 -12.48
N VAL A 83 -4.57 -9.53 -12.90
CA VAL A 83 -4.07 -8.51 -11.98
C VAL A 83 -5.23 -7.56 -11.64
N PRO A 84 -5.56 -7.36 -10.35
CA PRO A 84 -6.57 -6.39 -9.98
C PRO A 84 -6.08 -4.97 -10.24
N HIS A 85 -6.97 -4.15 -10.83
CA HIS A 85 -6.72 -2.75 -11.15
C HIS A 85 -7.44 -1.85 -10.13
N PHE A 86 -6.77 -0.78 -9.72
CA PHE A 86 -7.28 0.13 -8.69
C PHE A 86 -7.17 1.59 -9.13
N ASP A 87 -8.14 2.41 -8.77
CA ASP A 87 -8.10 3.86 -8.95
C ASP A 87 -7.06 4.55 -8.03
N CYS A 88 -6.59 3.84 -6.99
CA CYS A 88 -5.63 4.38 -6.03
C CYS A 88 -4.57 3.37 -5.59
N VAL A 89 -3.32 3.81 -5.47
CA VAL A 89 -2.19 2.99 -4.97
C VAL A 89 -2.44 2.52 -3.53
N LEU A 90 -3.13 3.31 -2.69
CA LEU A 90 -3.48 2.89 -1.33
C LEU A 90 -4.47 1.72 -1.32
N LYS A 91 -5.45 1.74 -2.22
CA LYS A 91 -6.41 0.63 -2.37
C LYS A 91 -5.71 -0.63 -2.91
N LEU A 92 -4.78 -0.44 -3.84
CA LEU A 92 -3.91 -1.51 -4.31
C LEU A 92 -3.18 -2.14 -3.12
N VAL A 93 -2.44 -1.36 -2.34
CA VAL A 93 -1.71 -1.87 -1.17
C VAL A 93 -2.66 -2.58 -0.21
N HIS A 94 -3.77 -1.97 0.17
CA HIS A 94 -4.76 -2.54 1.08
C HIS A 94 -5.32 -3.88 0.60
N HIS A 95 -5.48 -4.08 -0.71
CA HIS A 95 -5.94 -5.35 -1.27
C HIS A 95 -4.91 -6.47 -1.13
N TYR A 96 -3.61 -6.15 -1.22
CA TYR A 96 -2.52 -7.12 -1.02
C TYR A 96 -2.14 -7.30 0.46
N MET A 97 -2.70 -6.49 1.37
CA MET A 97 -2.58 -6.71 2.81
C MET A 97 -3.62 -7.74 3.27
N PRO A 98 -3.25 -8.72 4.11
CA PRO A 98 -4.24 -9.61 4.70
C PRO A 98 -5.18 -8.79 5.59
N PRO A 99 -6.47 -9.16 5.66
CA PRO A 99 -7.39 -8.53 6.60
C PRO A 99 -6.82 -8.67 8.02
N SER A 100 -6.68 -7.55 8.72
CA SER A 100 -6.17 -7.51 10.09
C SER A 100 -6.98 -8.47 10.96
N LYS A 101 -6.31 -9.45 11.60
CA LYS A 101 -6.90 -10.39 12.57
C LYS A 101 -7.32 -9.67 13.88
N GLY A 102 -8.19 -8.67 13.78
CA GLY A 102 -8.50 -7.73 14.86
C GLY A 102 -9.99 -7.46 15.09
N ALA A 103 -10.90 -8.18 14.43
CA ALA A 103 -12.33 -8.16 14.76
C ALA A 103 -12.91 -9.57 14.64
N SER A 104 -13.67 -9.94 15.67
CA SER A 104 -14.07 -11.28 16.11
C SER A 104 -14.82 -12.17 15.11
N CYS A 105 -14.99 -13.41 15.58
CA CYS A 105 -16.00 -14.44 15.30
C CYS A 105 -15.88 -15.27 14.01
N GLY A 106 -15.93 -16.60 14.22
CA GLY A 106 -15.80 -17.62 13.21
C GLY A 106 -16.85 -17.50 12.09
N GLY A 107 -16.39 -17.72 10.87
CA GLY A 107 -17.25 -17.78 9.70
C GLY A 107 -16.44 -17.66 8.42
N ASN A 108 -16.13 -18.81 7.82
CA ASN A 108 -15.56 -19.00 6.48
C ASN A 108 -14.27 -18.24 6.13
N THR A 109 -13.18 -19.01 6.12
CA THR A 109 -11.99 -18.85 5.27
C THR A 109 -12.37 -18.72 3.79
N ARG A 110 -12.87 -17.54 3.38
CA ARG A 110 -12.94 -17.18 1.96
C ARG A 110 -11.54 -16.78 1.52
N GLY A 111 -10.83 -17.78 0.97
CA GLY A 111 -9.62 -17.69 0.15
C GLY A 111 -8.77 -16.45 0.39
N VAL A 112 -7.79 -16.56 1.29
CA VAL A 112 -6.61 -15.67 1.23
C VAL A 112 -6.04 -15.88 -0.17
N SER A 113 -6.25 -14.90 -1.07
CA SER A 113 -5.60 -14.90 -2.37
C SER A 113 -4.12 -14.71 -2.08
N SER A 114 -3.41 -15.83 -1.88
CA SER A 114 -1.97 -15.81 -1.67
C SER A 114 -1.34 -15.37 -2.97
N TYR A 115 -0.96 -14.10 -3.03
CA TYR A 115 -0.22 -13.57 -4.16
C TYR A 115 1.22 -14.06 -4.08
N TYR A 116 1.81 -14.34 -5.24
CA TYR A 116 3.17 -14.83 -5.33
C TYR A 116 3.98 -13.99 -6.32
N ILE A 117 5.24 -13.77 -5.97
CA ILE A 117 6.22 -13.09 -6.79
C ILE A 117 7.29 -14.09 -7.21
N TYR A 118 7.70 -14.02 -8.47
CA TYR A 118 8.72 -14.90 -9.02
C TYR A 118 10.05 -14.16 -9.04
N SER A 119 11.08 -14.78 -8.45
CA SER A 119 12.42 -14.22 -8.45
C SER A 119 13.44 -15.34 -8.58
N GLY A 120 14.26 -15.31 -9.64
CA GLY A 120 15.32 -16.31 -9.83
C GLY A 120 14.82 -17.75 -10.02
N GLY A 121 13.57 -17.95 -10.44
CA GLY A 121 12.94 -19.27 -10.57
C GLY A 121 12.17 -19.73 -9.33
N GLU A 122 12.27 -19.01 -8.21
CA GLU A 122 11.54 -19.34 -6.98
C GLU A 122 10.22 -18.57 -6.90
N LYS A 123 9.19 -19.27 -6.37
CA LYS A 123 7.87 -18.72 -6.09
C LYS A 123 7.82 -18.27 -4.63
N ILE A 124 7.81 -16.97 -4.39
CA ILE A 124 7.86 -16.37 -3.05
C ILE A 124 6.48 -15.76 -2.73
N PRO A 125 5.90 -16.00 -1.54
CA PRO A 125 4.66 -15.36 -1.15
C PRO A 125 4.83 -13.85 -0.98
N LEU A 126 3.90 -13.08 -1.52
CA LEU A 126 3.80 -11.64 -1.31
C LEU A 126 2.98 -11.37 -0.04
N GLU A 127 3.67 -10.95 1.01
CA GLU A 127 3.05 -10.64 2.30
C GLU A 127 3.26 -9.16 2.60
N LEU A 128 2.19 -8.36 2.57
CA LEU A 128 2.23 -6.97 3.02
C LEU A 128 1.62 -6.89 4.40
N LEU A 129 2.45 -6.88 5.44
CA LEU A 129 2.00 -6.91 6.83
C LEU A 129 2.04 -5.53 7.48
N LYS A 130 3.15 -4.81 7.30
CA LYS A 130 3.40 -3.55 8.01
C LYS A 130 3.99 -2.49 7.08
N PRO A 131 3.39 -1.29 6.99
CA PRO A 131 4.01 -0.18 6.29
C PRO A 131 5.18 0.37 7.13
N LEU A 132 6.30 0.65 6.47
CA LEU A 132 7.44 1.30 7.08
C LEU A 132 7.28 2.82 6.99
N SER A 133 7.03 3.46 8.14
CA SER A 133 6.81 4.89 8.22
C SER A 133 8.12 5.68 8.03
N THR A 134 8.07 6.76 7.25
CA THR A 134 9.25 7.55 6.82
C THR A 134 9.36 8.87 7.58
N SER A 135 8.21 9.47 7.90
CA SER A 135 8.08 10.72 8.61
C SER A 135 6.87 10.62 9.55
N MET A 136 6.90 11.36 10.66
CA MET A 136 5.75 11.43 11.55
C MET A 136 4.59 12.09 10.79
N SER A 137 3.57 11.31 10.42
CA SER A 137 2.30 11.84 9.96
C SER A 137 1.82 12.89 10.97
N THR A 138 1.25 13.99 10.48
CA THR A 138 0.71 15.02 11.37
C THR A 138 -0.34 14.42 12.29
N LEU A 139 -0.49 14.96 13.51
CA LEU A 139 -1.54 14.53 14.44
C LEU A 139 -2.93 14.60 13.77
N GLN A 140 -3.15 15.62 12.95
CA GLN A 140 -4.37 15.78 12.16
C GLN A 140 -4.63 14.58 11.22
N HIS A 141 -3.60 14.09 10.53
CA HIS A 141 -3.71 12.92 9.66
C HIS A 141 -3.86 11.61 10.44
N LEU A 142 -3.20 11.47 11.60
CA LEU A 142 -3.40 10.32 12.49
C LEU A 142 -4.85 10.26 12.98
N CYS A 143 -5.42 11.40 13.41
CA CYS A 143 -6.83 11.50 13.78
C CYS A 143 -7.74 11.14 12.60
N ARG A 144 -7.44 11.62 11.39
CA ARG A 144 -8.19 11.28 10.17
C ARG A 144 -8.19 9.78 9.89
N LYS A 145 -7.04 9.10 9.96
CA LYS A 145 -6.94 7.64 9.76
C LYS A 145 -7.77 6.88 10.80
N THR A 146 -7.67 7.26 12.06
CA THR A 146 -8.46 6.66 13.15
C THR A 146 -9.96 6.84 12.90
N VAL A 147 -10.41 8.06 12.57
CA VAL A 147 -11.81 8.34 12.28
C VAL A 147 -12.31 7.60 11.05
N ASN A 148 -11.52 7.50 9.97
CA ASN A 148 -11.89 6.77 8.76
C ASN A 148 -11.94 5.24 9.00
N GLY A 149 -11.17 4.72 9.97
CA GLY A 149 -11.16 3.30 10.33
C GLY A 149 -12.32 2.86 11.25
N HIS A 150 -12.95 3.79 11.97
CA HIS A 150 -14.09 3.48 12.84
C HIS A 150 -15.43 3.65 12.10
N LEU A 151 -16.02 2.52 11.67
CA LEU A 151 -17.27 2.46 10.90
C LEU A 151 -18.48 3.05 11.67
N ASP A 152 -18.47 3.03 13.01
CA ASP A 152 -19.57 3.50 13.87
C ASP A 152 -19.69 5.03 14.02
N ILE A 153 -18.78 5.81 13.44
CA ILE A 153 -18.76 7.28 13.58
C ILE A 153 -19.58 7.98 12.48
N SER A 154 -20.20 7.23 11.56
CA SER A 154 -20.94 7.82 10.43
C SER A 154 -21.98 8.86 10.88
N SER A 155 -22.73 8.60 11.95
CA SER A 155 -23.76 9.52 12.47
C SER A 155 -23.20 10.77 13.17
N LYS A 156 -21.93 10.75 13.60
CA LYS A 156 -21.23 11.88 14.22
C LYS A 156 -20.42 12.70 13.20
N ARG A 157 -20.04 12.11 12.07
CA ARG A 157 -19.39 12.82 10.96
C ARG A 157 -20.26 13.95 10.43
N ASP A 158 -21.57 13.78 10.42
CA ASP A 158 -22.51 14.81 9.97
C ASP A 158 -22.55 16.06 10.87
N GLN A 159 -22.08 15.95 12.12
CA GLN A 159 -22.00 17.07 13.06
C GLN A 159 -20.68 17.84 12.98
N LEU A 160 -19.73 17.40 12.14
CA LEU A 160 -18.45 18.08 11.98
C LEU A 160 -18.59 19.34 11.10
N PRO A 161 -17.83 20.41 11.41
CA PRO A 161 -17.67 21.56 10.53
C PRO A 161 -17.28 21.15 9.10
N HIS A 162 -17.77 21.89 8.10
CA HIS A 162 -17.53 21.61 6.68
C HIS A 162 -16.04 21.38 6.32
N PRO A 163 -15.08 22.20 6.80
CA PRO A 163 -13.67 22.00 6.49
C PRO A 163 -13.11 20.67 6.98
N LEU A 164 -13.65 20.13 8.09
CA LEU A 164 -13.22 18.83 8.61
C LEU A 164 -13.85 17.68 7.83
N LYS A 165 -15.05 17.84 7.27
CA LYS A 165 -15.67 16.83 6.41
C LYS A 165 -14.89 16.64 5.11
N GLU A 166 -14.56 17.74 4.44
CA GLU A 166 -13.70 17.73 3.24
C GLU A 166 -12.33 17.12 3.57
N PHE A 167 -11.72 17.57 4.67
CA PHE A 167 -10.47 17.00 5.15
C PHE A 167 -10.56 15.51 5.52
N LEU A 168 -11.73 14.93 5.78
CA LEU A 168 -11.84 13.47 5.94
C LEU A 168 -11.99 12.77 4.57
N GLN A 169 -12.70 13.38 3.62
CA GLN A 169 -13.02 12.83 2.29
C GLN A 169 -11.85 12.79 1.31
N ASP A 170 -10.89 13.72 1.41
CA ASP A 170 -9.73 13.82 0.49
C ASP A 170 -8.75 12.61 0.49
N TYR A 171 -9.00 11.53 1.24
CA TYR A 171 -8.09 10.39 1.48
C TYR A 171 -8.90 9.11 1.48
#